data_AF-A0A1C3E486-F1
#
_entry.id   AF-A0A1C3E486-F1
#
_cell.length_a   1.000
_cell.length_b   1.000
_cell.length_c   1.000
_cell.angle_alpha   90.00
_cell.angle_beta   90.00
_cell.angle_gamma   90.00
#
_symmetry.space_group_name_H-M   'P 1'
#
loop_
_entity.id
_entity.type
_entity.pdbx_description
1 polymer ?
#
loop_
_entity_poly.entity_id
_entity_poly.type
_entity_poly.pdbx_seq_one_letter_code
_entity_poly.pdbx_strand_id
1 'polypeptide(L)'
;MPAEESSDNSSLTSFDHAAQVEQVAKWILTGARDRDVLEAIEKTWPQADPMALVQEAIGGFALSATLSRDAVRGFCFEATRDLYRRMTEIGDFAGALRALKQLADLAA
;
A
#
# COMPACT_ATOMS: atom_id res chain seq x y z
N MET A 1 -47.58 3.14 -13.55
CA MET A 1 -46.51 2.28 -13.02
C MET A 1 -45.23 2.60 -13.76
N PRO A 2 -44.17 3.00 -13.08
CA PRO A 2 -42.82 2.75 -13.57
C PRO A 2 -42.01 2.03 -12.49
N ALA A 3 -41.50 0.86 -12.87
CA ALA A 3 -40.38 0.20 -12.21
C ALA A 3 -39.13 0.41 -13.07
N GLU A 4 -37.98 0.20 -12.44
CA GLU A 4 -36.64 0.08 -13.02
C GLU A 4 -35.73 1.33 -12.97
N GLU A 5 -35.33 1.69 -11.75
CA GLU A 5 -33.96 2.13 -11.47
C GLU A 5 -33.35 1.15 -10.46
N SER A 6 -32.72 0.10 -10.96
CA SER A 6 -31.95 -0.85 -10.16
C SER A 6 -30.81 -1.36 -11.03
N SER A 7 -29.70 -0.62 -11.07
CA SER A 7 -28.38 -1.10 -11.51
C SER A 7 -27.36 0.03 -11.41
N ASP A 8 -26.94 0.45 -10.21
CA ASP A 8 -25.62 1.11 -10.09
C ASP A 8 -25.02 1.27 -8.66
N ASN A 9 -25.46 0.52 -7.65
CA ASN A 9 -24.98 0.75 -6.27
C ASN A 9 -23.93 -0.25 -5.75
N SER A 10 -23.50 -1.22 -6.57
CA SER A 10 -22.52 -2.24 -6.12
C SER A 10 -21.07 -1.82 -6.27
N SER A 11 -20.79 -0.76 -7.04
CA SER A 11 -19.43 -0.29 -7.32
C SER A 11 -18.90 0.65 -6.24
N LEU A 12 -19.77 1.32 -5.47
CA LEU A 12 -19.39 2.34 -4.49
C LEU A 12 -18.90 1.75 -3.16
N THR A 13 -19.40 0.58 -2.75
CA THR A 13 -19.02 -0.04 -1.47
C THR A 13 -17.64 -0.68 -1.50
N SER A 14 -17.16 -1.12 -2.67
CA SER A 14 -15.84 -1.77 -2.79
C SER A 14 -14.66 -0.80 -2.67
N PHE A 15 -14.84 0.46 -3.11
CA PHE A 15 -13.80 1.49 -2.96
C PHE A 15 -13.64 1.93 -1.50
N ASP A 16 -14.74 2.06 -0.77
CA ASP A 16 -14.71 2.40 0.66
C ASP A 16 -14.07 1.29 1.49
N HIS A 17 -14.36 0.03 1.17
CA HIS A 17 -13.77 -1.13 1.85
C HIS A 17 -12.25 -1.20 1.66
N ALA A 18 -11.76 -1.01 0.43
CA ALA A 18 -10.31 -0.99 0.15
C ALA A 18 -9.59 0.14 0.91
N ALA A 19 -10.19 1.34 0.97
CA ALA A 19 -9.64 2.46 1.72
C ALA A 19 -9.63 2.21 3.25
N GLN A 20 -10.64 1.51 3.77
CA GLN A 20 -10.70 1.08 5.17
C GLN A 20 -9.57 0.11 5.51
N VAL A 21 -9.35 -0.91 4.68
CA VAL A 21 -8.26 -1.88 4.83
C VAL A 21 -6.89 -1.19 4.81
N GLU A 22 -6.67 -0.25 3.89
CA GLU A 22 -5.42 0.53 3.82
C GLU A 22 -5.20 1.37 5.09
N GLN A 23 -6.25 2.01 5.60
CA GLN A 23 -6.17 2.81 6.82
C GLN A 23 -5.90 1.94 8.07
N VAL A 24 -6.49 0.74 8.15
CA VAL A 24 -6.20 -0.24 9.20
C VAL A 24 -4.75 -0.74 9.11
N ALA A 25 -4.28 -1.06 7.90
CA ALA A 25 -2.88 -1.43 7.67
C ALA A 25 -1.92 -0.32 8.16
N LYS A 26 -2.25 0.95 7.91
CA LYS A 26 -1.48 2.09 8.42
C LYS A 26 -1.46 2.15 9.94
N TRP A 27 -2.58 1.92 10.62
CA TRP A 27 -2.62 1.88 12.09
C TRP A 27 -1.78 0.73 12.66
N ILE A 28 -1.81 -0.45 12.05
CA ILE A 28 -0.97 -1.59 12.41
C ILE A 28 0.53 -1.22 12.27
N LEU A 29 0.92 -0.58 11.17
CA LEU A 29 2.31 -0.17 10.93
C LEU A 29 2.81 0.92 11.89
N THR A 30 1.93 1.75 12.46
CA THR A 30 2.29 2.74 13.49
C THR A 30 2.58 2.13 14.85
N GLY A 31 2.39 0.82 15.02
CA GLY A 31 2.62 0.12 16.29
C GLY A 31 1.49 0.30 17.31
N ALA A 32 0.30 0.69 16.86
CA ALA A 32 -0.89 0.68 17.71
C ALA A 32 -1.19 -0.75 18.18
N ARG A 33 -1.65 -0.92 19.43
CA ARG A 33 -1.99 -2.26 19.94
C ARG A 33 -3.28 -2.73 19.28
N ASP A 34 -3.45 -4.04 19.15
CA ASP A 34 -4.64 -4.65 18.54
C ASP A 34 -5.96 -4.08 19.10
N ARG A 35 -6.02 -3.82 20.41
CA ARG A 35 -7.18 -3.22 21.08
C ARG A 35 -7.47 -1.78 20.61
N ASP A 36 -6.42 -0.99 20.42
CA ASP A 36 -6.54 0.41 20.00
C ASP A 36 -6.99 0.49 18.53
N VAL A 37 -6.53 -0.44 17.71
CA VAL A 37 -6.93 -0.56 16.30
C VAL A 37 -8.40 -0.98 16.21
N LEU A 38 -8.84 -1.97 16.99
CA LEU A 38 -10.24 -2.41 17.00
C LEU A 38 -11.18 -1.29 17.49
N GLU A 39 -10.82 -0.57 18.56
CA GLU A 39 -11.60 0.56 19.06
C GLU A 39 -11.65 1.71 18.02
N ALA A 40 -10.54 1.98 17.34
CA ALA A 40 -10.49 2.98 16.28
C ALA A 40 -11.39 2.60 15.08
N ILE A 41 -11.43 1.31 14.72
CA ILE A 41 -12.32 0.81 13.67
C ILE A 41 -13.78 0.96 14.07
N GLU A 42 -14.17 0.50 15.26
CA GLU A 42 -15.56 0.59 15.74
C GLU A 42 -16.05 2.04 15.81
N LYS A 43 -15.16 2.97 16.20
CA LYS A 43 -15.47 4.40 16.27
C LYS A 43 -15.59 5.07 14.91
N THR A 44 -14.79 4.62 13.93
CA THR A 44 -14.73 5.24 12.60
C THR A 44 -15.76 4.64 11.65
N TRP A 45 -15.99 3.33 11.74
CA TRP A 45 -16.91 2.57 10.89
C TRP A 45 -17.76 1.59 11.71
N PRO A 46 -18.83 2.06 12.36
CA PRO A 46 -19.68 1.22 13.23
C PRO A 46 -20.44 0.09 12.50
N GLN A 47 -20.47 0.12 11.17
CA GLN A 47 -21.18 -0.84 10.32
C GLN A 47 -20.24 -1.90 9.70
N ALA A 48 -18.92 -1.74 9.84
CA ALA A 48 -17.94 -2.68 9.30
C ALA A 48 -17.56 -3.73 10.35
N ASP A 49 -17.20 -4.94 9.90
CA ASP A 49 -16.64 -5.97 10.79
C ASP A 49 -15.16 -5.65 11.08
N PRO A 50 -14.81 -5.28 12.32
CA PRO A 50 -13.45 -4.90 12.65
C PRO A 50 -12.44 -6.04 12.46
N MET A 51 -12.87 -7.28 12.70
CA MET A 51 -11.98 -8.44 12.60
C MET A 51 -11.69 -8.80 11.14
N ALA A 52 -12.68 -8.66 10.26
CA ALA A 52 -12.51 -8.88 8.82
C ALA A 52 -11.51 -7.87 8.22
N LEU A 53 -11.64 -6.57 8.56
CA LEU A 53 -10.72 -5.52 8.07
C LEU A 53 -9.28 -5.75 8.52
N VAL A 54 -9.08 -6.16 9.78
CA VAL A 54 -7.75 -6.48 10.31
C VAL A 54 -7.16 -7.72 9.62
N GLN A 55 -7.96 -8.78 9.42
CA GLN A 55 -7.50 -9.97 8.71
C GLN A 55 -7.10 -9.68 7.27
N GLU A 56 -7.84 -8.83 6.56
CA GLU A 56 -7.53 -8.45 5.18
C GLU A 56 -6.27 -7.59 5.11
N ALA A 57 -6.10 -6.64 6.03
CA ALA A 57 -4.88 -5.84 6.14
C ALA A 57 -3.64 -6.72 6.40
N ILE A 58 -3.77 -7.70 7.31
CA ILE A 58 -2.71 -8.69 7.57
C ILE A 58 -2.47 -9.59 6.35
N GLY A 59 -3.53 -9.98 5.63
CA GLY A 59 -3.43 -10.71 4.37
C GLY A 59 -2.60 -9.96 3.32
N GLY A 60 -2.77 -8.64 3.23
CA GLY A 60 -1.94 -7.77 2.39
C GLY A 60 -0.45 -7.80 2.77
N PHE A 61 -0.14 -7.82 4.07
CA PHE A 61 1.24 -7.98 4.53
C PHE A 61 1.80 -9.38 4.22
N ALA A 62 0.99 -10.43 4.37
CA ALA A 62 1.39 -11.79 4.03
C ALA A 62 1.70 -11.92 2.53
N LEU A 63 0.90 -11.32 1.65
CA LEU A 63 1.18 -11.26 0.21
C LEU A 63 2.51 -10.55 -0.08
N SER A 64 2.77 -9.44 0.60
CA SER A 64 4.05 -8.73 0.48
C SER A 64 5.24 -9.60 0.90
N ALA A 65 5.06 -10.46 1.90
CA ALA A 65 6.06 -11.42 2.35
C ALA A 65 6.26 -12.61 1.41
N THR A 66 5.31 -12.91 0.51
CA THR A 66 5.44 -13.98 -0.48
C THR A 66 6.23 -13.57 -1.73
N LEU A 67 6.54 -12.29 -1.89
CA LEU A 67 7.33 -11.81 -3.02
C LEU A 67 8.74 -12.41 -2.98
N SER A 68 9.17 -12.98 -4.11
CA SER A 68 10.51 -13.53 -4.21
C SER A 68 11.54 -12.43 -4.00
N ARG A 69 12.68 -12.79 -3.39
CA ARG A 69 13.79 -11.85 -3.20
C ARG A 69 14.23 -11.20 -4.52
N ASP A 70 14.14 -11.93 -5.63
CA ASP A 70 14.51 -11.43 -6.96
C ASP A 70 13.50 -10.42 -7.50
N ALA A 71 12.20 -10.61 -7.23
CA ALA A 71 11.18 -9.62 -7.59
C ALA A 71 11.38 -8.30 -6.82
N VAL A 72 11.67 -8.38 -5.52
CA VAL A 72 11.98 -7.20 -4.69
C VAL A 72 13.26 -6.51 -5.16
N ARG A 73 14.31 -7.28 -5.49
CA ARG A 73 15.56 -6.74 -6.07
C ARG A 73 15.33 -6.05 -7.41
N GLY A 74 14.55 -6.66 -8.31
CA GLY A 74 14.19 -6.06 -9.59
C GLY A 74 13.42 -4.74 -9.43
N PHE A 75 12.47 -4.68 -8.48
CA PHE A 75 11.79 -3.45 -8.12
C PHE A 75 12.76 -2.38 -7.62
N CYS A 76 13.65 -2.71 -6.68
CA CYS A 76 14.68 -1.78 -6.20
C CYS A 76 15.55 -1.26 -7.35
N PHE A 77 15.95 -2.13 -8.28
CA PHE A 77 16.74 -1.74 -9.44
C PHE A 77 16.01 -0.72 -10.33
N GLU A 78 14.76 -0.98 -10.69
CA GLU A 78 13.96 -0.06 -11.51
C GLU A 78 13.64 1.25 -10.78
N ALA A 79 13.35 1.20 -9.47
CA ALA A 79 13.11 2.38 -8.66
C ALA A 79 14.35 3.30 -8.57
N THR A 80 15.53 2.71 -8.34
CA THR A 80 16.79 3.45 -8.30
C THR A 80 17.15 4.02 -9.67
N ARG A 81 16.83 3.31 -10.76
CA ARG A 81 16.99 3.81 -12.14
C ARG A 81 16.09 5.01 -12.43
N ASP A 82 14.81 4.96 -12.04
CA ASP A 82 13.90 6.11 -12.21
C ASP A 82 14.34 7.31 -11.37
N LEU A 83 14.81 7.07 -10.14
CA LEU A 83 15.37 8.10 -9.28
C LEU A 83 16.59 8.78 -9.92
N TYR A 84 17.52 7.99 -10.48
CA TYR A 84 18.66 8.52 -11.24
C TYR A 84 18.20 9.43 -12.38
N ARG A 85 17.25 8.96 -13.21
CA ARG A 85 16.72 9.74 -14.34
C ARG A 85 16.15 11.09 -13.88
N ARG A 86 15.29 11.10 -12.86
CA ARG A 86 14.69 12.33 -12.34
C ARG A 86 15.74 13.30 -11.79
N MET A 87 16.76 12.79 -11.10
CA MET A 87 17.85 13.63 -10.58
C MET A 87 18.69 14.23 -11.70
N THR A 88 18.94 13.48 -12.79
CA THR A 88 19.62 14.04 -13.97
C THR A 88 18.78 15.11 -14.67
N GLU A 89 17.45 14.96 -14.73
CA GLU A 89 16.54 15.93 -15.36
C GLU A 89 16.53 17.28 -14.64
N ILE A 90 16.60 17.27 -13.31
CA ILE A 90 16.64 18.49 -12.49
C ILE A 90 18.07 19.06 -12.32
N GLY A 91 19.08 18.41 -12.89
CA GLY A 91 20.49 18.81 -12.79
C GLY A 91 21.18 18.49 -11.46
N ASP A 92 20.57 17.66 -10.60
CA ASP A 92 21.22 17.16 -9.38
C ASP A 92 22.14 15.97 -9.69
N PHE A 93 23.30 16.28 -10.25
CA PHE A 93 24.29 15.26 -10.60
C PHE A 93 24.94 14.60 -9.37
N ALA A 94 24.98 15.28 -8.23
CA ALA A 94 25.50 14.70 -6.99
C ALA A 94 24.55 13.62 -6.46
N GLY A 95 23.24 13.86 -6.50
CA GLY A 95 22.21 12.87 -6.26
C GLY A 95 22.28 11.72 -7.27
N ALA A 96 22.39 12.04 -8.56
CA ALA A 96 22.50 11.05 -9.64
C ALA A 96 23.67 10.06 -9.43
N LEU A 97 24.86 10.55 -9.12
CA LEU A 97 26.02 9.69 -8.87
C LEU A 97 25.83 8.77 -7.65
N ARG A 98 25.13 9.24 -6.61
CA ARG A 98 24.78 8.41 -5.45
C ARG A 98 23.79 7.30 -5.81
N ALA A 99 22.74 7.60 -6.56
CA ALA A 99 21.81 6.58 -7.04
C ALA A 99 22.51 5.57 -7.96
N LEU A 100 23.40 6.02 -8.85
CA LEU A 100 24.18 5.12 -9.70
C LEU A 100 25.07 4.18 -8.89
N LYS A 101 25.70 4.67 -7.81
CA LYS A 101 26.46 3.83 -6.89
C LYS A 101 25.57 2.78 -6.22
N GLN A 102 24.41 3.17 -5.71
CA GLN A 102 23.44 2.25 -5.11
C GLN A 102 22.95 1.20 -6.12
N LEU A 103 22.76 1.59 -7.39
CA LEU A 103 22.41 0.68 -8.47
C LEU A 103 23.52 -0.35 -8.73
N ALA A 104 24.78 0.09 -8.74
CA ALA A 104 25.93 -0.80 -8.89
C ALA A 104 26.05 -1.79 -7.71
N ASP A 105 25.80 -1.33 -6.49
CA ASP A 105 25.79 -2.18 -5.28
C ASP A 105 24.65 -3.22 -5.32
N LEU A 106 23.50 -2.88 -5.91
CA LEU A 106 22.37 -3.81 -6.10
C LEU A 106 22.62 -4.85 -7.21
N ALA A 107 23.50 -4.54 -8.17
CA ALA A 107 23.83 -5.41 -9.30
C ALA A 107 24.96 -6.40 -9.01
N ALA A 108 25.71 -6.20 -7.92
CA ALA A 108 26.81 -7.04 -7.47
C ALA A 108 26.33 -8.23 -6.62
#